data_AF-A0A2H5B5T5-F1
#
_entry.id   AF-A0A2H5B5T5-F1
#
_cell.length_a   1.000
_cell.length_b   1.000
_cell.length_c   1.000
_cell.angle_alpha   90.00
_cell.angle_beta   90.00
_cell.angle_gamma   90.00
#
_symmetry.space_group_name_H-M   'P 1'
#
loop_
_entity.id
_entity.type
_entity.pdbx_description
1 polymer ?
#
loop_
_entity_poly.entity_id
_entity_poly.type
_entity_poly.pdbx_seq_one_letter_code
_entity_poly.pdbx_strand_id
1 'polypeptide(L)'
;MVLSDWMSGVLAREFSPKFAAKITTALADMDADRQEADRFAGAMAILLQDGDSLDTVVKLAKADWRDLFMAAGLGHADWATVLADRFGPGG
;
A
#
# COMPACT_ATOMS: atom_id res chain seq x y z
N MET A 1 -1.41 -1.70 13.23
CA MET A 1 -0.72 -2.29 12.06
C MET A 1 0.71 -1.76 12.00
N VAL A 2 1.72 -2.61 11.74
CA VAL A 2 3.13 -2.20 11.61
C VAL A 2 3.62 -2.61 10.23
N LEU A 3 4.18 -1.67 9.47
CA LEU A 3 4.81 -1.95 8.17
C LEU A 3 6.20 -2.56 8.39
N SER A 4 6.62 -3.44 7.50
CA SER A 4 8.02 -3.89 7.50
C SER A 4 8.99 -2.74 7.20
N ASP A 5 10.26 -2.93 7.57
CA ASP A 5 11.32 -1.98 7.24
C ASP A 5 11.47 -1.80 5.72
N TRP A 6 11.28 -2.88 4.96
CA TRP A 6 11.31 -2.82 3.50
C TRP A 6 10.21 -1.92 2.95
N MET A 7 8.95 -2.17 3.33
CA MET A 7 7.83 -1.36 2.81
C MET A 7 7.91 0.09 3.27
N SER A 8 8.38 0.32 4.51
CA SER A 8 8.66 1.67 5.00
C SER A 8 9.74 2.37 4.15
N GLY A 9 10.79 1.64 3.76
CA GLY A 9 11.82 2.12 2.85
C GLY A 9 11.31 2.43 1.44
N VAL A 10 10.40 1.59 0.92
CA VAL A 10 9.72 1.85 -0.36
C VAL A 10 8.95 3.17 -0.28
N LEU A 11 8.07 3.35 0.71
CA LEU A 11 7.29 4.58 0.83
C LEU A 11 8.16 5.84 0.97
N ALA A 12 9.27 5.76 1.69
CA ALA A 12 10.20 6.87 1.86
C ALA A 12 10.96 7.24 0.57
N ARG A 13 11.16 6.27 -0.34
CA ARG A 13 11.80 6.49 -1.64
C ARG A 13 10.82 7.01 -2.68
N GLU A 14 9.62 6.45 -2.72
CA GLU A 14 8.62 6.77 -3.75
C GLU A 14 7.85 8.08 -3.45
N PHE A 15 7.78 8.49 -2.18
CA PHE A 15 6.99 9.64 -1.76
C PHE A 15 7.77 10.61 -0.87
N SER A 16 7.38 11.89 -0.90
CA SER A 16 7.92 12.87 0.04
C SER A 16 7.61 12.46 1.50
N PRO A 17 8.45 12.80 2.48
CA PRO A 17 8.24 12.42 3.89
C PRO A 17 6.86 12.80 4.44
N LYS A 18 6.37 14.00 4.07
CA LYS A 18 5.04 14.46 4.47
C LYS A 18 3.93 13.61 3.87
N PHE A 19 4.10 13.13 2.65
CA PHE A 19 3.08 12.33 1.97
C PHE A 19 3.13 10.87 2.41
N ALA A 20 4.32 10.29 2.58
CA ALA A 20 4.50 8.97 3.18
C ALA A 20 3.84 8.91 4.58
N ALA A 21 4.02 9.93 5.41
CA ALA A 21 3.35 10.02 6.71
C ALA A 21 1.82 10.00 6.60
N LYS A 22 1.24 10.67 5.59
CA LYS A 22 -0.22 10.64 5.34
C LYS A 22 -0.70 9.25 4.95
N ILE A 23 0.06 8.53 4.13
CA ILE A 23 -0.23 7.14 3.76
C ILE A 23 -0.23 6.27 5.01
N THR A 24 0.82 6.36 5.83
CA THR A 24 0.92 5.61 7.10
C THR A 24 -0.21 5.92 8.07
N THR A 25 -0.61 7.19 8.21
CA THR A 25 -1.77 7.57 9.02
C THR A 25 -3.06 6.96 8.46
N ALA A 26 -3.29 7.06 7.15
CA ALA A 26 -4.47 6.48 6.52
C ALA A 26 -4.53 4.95 6.69
N LEU A 27 -3.38 4.28 6.63
CA LEU A 27 -3.23 2.85 6.89
C LEU A 27 -3.51 2.50 8.36
N ALA A 28 -3.11 3.34 9.31
CA ALA A 28 -3.38 3.14 10.73
C ALA A 28 -4.87 3.30 11.07
N ASP A 29 -5.58 4.16 10.34
CA ASP A 29 -7.04 4.36 10.46
C ASP A 29 -7.85 3.21 9.83
N MET A 30 -7.22 2.34 9.03
CA MET A 30 -7.86 1.14 8.50
C MET A 30 -7.83 0.06 9.58
N ASP A 31 -8.97 -0.09 10.27
CA ASP A 31 -9.15 -1.11 11.31
C ASP A 31 -9.03 -2.51 10.70
N ALA A 32 -7.99 -3.22 11.10
CA ALA A 32 -7.69 -4.52 10.52
C ALA A 32 -6.81 -5.34 11.47
N ASP A 33 -7.39 -6.42 11.99
CA ASP A 33 -6.72 -7.64 12.47
C ASP A 33 -5.78 -8.30 11.44
N ARG A 34 -5.28 -7.57 10.44
CA ARG A 34 -4.74 -8.15 9.21
C ARG A 34 -3.23 -8.11 9.20
N GLN A 35 -2.67 -9.31 9.15
CA GLN A 35 -1.26 -9.63 8.96
C GLN A 35 -0.70 -9.21 7.57
N GLU A 36 -1.37 -8.32 6.84
CA GLU A 36 -1.07 -7.97 5.44
C GLU A 36 -0.79 -6.46 5.26
N ALA A 37 -0.16 -5.84 6.27
CA ALA A 37 0.15 -4.41 6.29
C ALA A 37 0.91 -3.94 5.03
N ASP A 38 1.90 -4.72 4.62
CA ASP A 38 2.73 -4.42 3.46
C ASP A 38 1.94 -4.52 2.15
N ARG A 39 0.97 -5.43 2.07
CA ARG A 39 0.09 -5.57 0.90
C ARG A 39 -0.82 -4.36 0.76
N PHE A 40 -1.36 -3.84 1.87
CA PHE A 40 -2.12 -2.58 1.87
C PHE A 40 -1.28 -1.39 1.46
N ALA A 41 -0.12 -1.20 2.09
CA ALA A 41 0.77 -0.10 1.75
C ALA A 41 1.23 -0.18 0.28
N GLY A 42 1.58 -1.38 -0.19
CA GLY A 42 1.95 -1.64 -1.56
C GLY A 42 0.81 -1.32 -2.54
N ALA A 43 -0.42 -1.74 -2.23
CA ALA A 43 -1.58 -1.45 -3.07
C ALA A 43 -1.83 0.06 -3.17
N MET A 44 -1.77 0.77 -2.05
CA MET A 44 -1.91 2.22 -2.04
C MET A 44 -0.78 2.90 -2.83
N ALA A 45 0.46 2.45 -2.66
CA ALA A 45 1.61 3.02 -3.37
C ALA A 45 1.48 2.87 -4.89
N ILE A 46 1.04 1.70 -5.39
CA ILE A 46 0.83 1.45 -6.82
C ILE A 46 -0.22 2.41 -7.38
N LEU A 47 -1.41 2.48 -6.79
CA LEU A 47 -2.49 3.34 -7.30
C LEU A 47 -2.12 4.82 -7.25
N LEU A 48 -1.42 5.25 -6.20
CA LEU A 48 -0.91 6.62 -6.10
C LEU A 48 0.14 6.94 -7.18
N GLN A 49 1.01 5.99 -7.54
CA GLN A 49 1.95 6.15 -8.66
C GLN A 49 1.24 6.19 -10.02
N ASP A 50 0.14 5.46 -10.16
CA ASP A 50 -0.66 5.42 -11.39
C ASP A 50 -1.56 6.67 -11.55
N GLY A 51 -1.53 7.57 -10.55
CA GLY A 51 -2.14 8.90 -10.62
C GLY A 51 -3.41 9.07 -9.78
N ASP A 52 -3.84 8.04 -9.06
CA ASP A 52 -4.98 8.17 -8.15
C ASP A 52 -4.66 9.09 -6.97
N SER A 53 -5.70 9.78 -6.49
CA SER A 53 -5.58 10.62 -5.30
C SER A 53 -5.62 9.75 -4.03
N LEU A 54 -4.93 10.20 -2.97
CA LEU A 54 -4.98 9.51 -1.68
C LEU A 54 -6.41 9.36 -1.15
N ASP A 55 -7.27 10.36 -1.36
CA ASP A 55 -8.68 10.30 -0.96
C ASP A 55 -9.44 9.21 -1.73
N THR A 56 -9.22 9.09 -3.04
CA THR A 56 -9.80 8.03 -3.89
C THR A 56 -9.38 6.65 -3.38
N VAL A 57 -8.08 6.46 -3.15
CA VAL A 57 -7.51 5.18 -2.71
C VAL A 57 -8.04 4.80 -1.32
N VAL A 58 -8.09 5.75 -0.38
CA VAL A 58 -8.63 5.50 0.97
C VAL A 58 -10.11 5.19 0.94
N LYS A 59 -10.90 5.87 0.10
CA LYS A 59 -12.33 5.57 -0.09
C LYS A 59 -12.53 4.15 -0.62
N LEU A 60 -11.73 3.74 -1.62
CA LEU A 60 -11.76 2.38 -2.16
C LEU A 60 -11.46 1.35 -1.07
N ALA A 61 -10.37 1.54 -0.33
CA ALA A 61 -9.95 0.65 0.75
C ALA A 61 -10.99 0.50 1.88
N LYS A 62 -11.67 1.60 2.23
CA LYS A 62 -12.73 1.62 3.25
C LYS A 62 -14.04 0.99 2.77
N ALA A 63 -14.35 1.10 1.49
CA ALA A 63 -15.55 0.50 0.90
C ALA A 63 -15.42 -1.03 0.80
N ASP A 64 -14.39 -1.49 0.10
CA ASP A 64 -13.95 -2.89 0.12
C ASP A 64 -12.44 -2.96 -0.14
N TRP A 65 -11.72 -3.43 0.87
CA TRP A 65 -10.29 -3.65 0.80
C TRP A 65 -9.87 -4.66 -0.26
N ARG A 66 -10.73 -5.61 -0.63
CA ARG A 66 -10.42 -6.57 -1.70
C ARG A 66 -10.34 -5.85 -3.04
N ASP A 67 -11.22 -4.87 -3.27
CA ASP A 67 -11.21 -4.07 -4.50
C ASP A 67 -9.94 -3.23 -4.58
N LEU A 68 -9.43 -2.71 -3.45
CA LEU A 68 -8.12 -2.06 -3.41
C LEU A 68 -7.02 -3.00 -3.92
N PHE A 69 -6.99 -4.24 -3.43
CA PHE A 69 -5.98 -5.21 -3.85
C PHE A 69 -6.14 -5.60 -5.32
N MET A 70 -7.38 -5.82 -5.78
CA MET A 70 -7.65 -6.13 -7.19
C MET A 70 -7.24 -4.98 -8.10
N ALA A 71 -7.58 -3.73 -7.75
CA ALA A 71 -7.22 -2.55 -8.52
C ALA A 71 -5.70 -2.36 -8.63
N ALA A 72 -4.96 -2.62 -7.55
CA ALA A 72 -3.50 -2.55 -7.54
C ALA A 72 -2.81 -3.80 -8.15
N GLY A 73 -3.56 -4.78 -8.67
CA GLY A 73 -3.00 -6.03 -9.18
C GLY A 73 -2.44 -6.97 -8.11
N LEU A 74 -2.76 -6.70 -6.83
CA LEU A 74 -2.31 -7.48 -5.67
C LEU A 74 -3.39 -8.42 -5.13
N GLY A 75 -4.47 -8.69 -5.86
CA GLY A 75 -5.59 -9.53 -5.40
C GLY A 75 -5.23 -11.02 -5.24
N HIS A 76 -4.15 -11.46 -5.85
CA HIS A 76 -3.71 -12.86 -5.90
C HIS A 76 -2.62 -13.17 -4.85
N ALA A 77 -2.28 -14.46 -4.70
CA ALA A 77 -1.33 -14.93 -3.68
C ALA A 77 0.13 -14.57 -3.98
N ASP A 78 0.44 -14.20 -5.22
CA ASP A 78 1.75 -13.76 -5.72
C ASP A 78 2.02 -12.27 -5.50
N TRP A 79 1.18 -11.57 -4.74
CA TRP A 79 1.30 -10.13 -4.47
C TRP A 79 2.71 -9.69 -4.02
N ALA A 80 3.42 -10.52 -3.26
CA ALA A 80 4.78 -10.23 -2.82
C ALA A 80 5.77 -10.16 -4.00
N THR A 81 5.58 -11.01 -5.01
CA THR A 81 6.38 -11.01 -6.24
C THR A 81 6.06 -9.76 -7.07
N VAL A 82 4.78 -9.42 -7.21
CA VAL A 82 4.36 -8.20 -7.92
C VAL A 82 4.97 -6.95 -7.29
N LEU A 83 4.98 -6.85 -5.95
CA LEU A 83 5.61 -5.73 -5.26
C LEU A 83 7.14 -5.72 -5.43
N ALA A 84 7.79 -6.89 -5.39
CA ALA A 84 9.22 -7.00 -5.64
C ALA A 84 9.60 -6.60 -7.07
N ASP A 85 8.80 -6.96 -8.06
CA ASP A 85 9.01 -6.58 -9.45
C ASP A 85 8.80 -5.06 -9.65
N ARG A 86 7.85 -4.46 -8.93
CA ARG A 86 7.52 -3.03 -9.04
C ARG A 86 8.50 -2.13 -8.29
N PHE A 87 8.88 -2.51 -7.07
CA PHE A 87 9.64 -1.65 -6.14
C PHE A 87 11.06 -2.16 -5.85
N GLY A 88 11.46 -3.27 -6.49
CA GLY A 88 12.68 -4.00 -6.16
C GLY A 88 12.48 -4.96 -4.99
N PRO A 89 13.38 -5.94 -4.84
CA PRO A 89 13.24 -7.00 -3.86
C PRO A 89 13.18 -6.47 -2.42
N GLY A 90 12.30 -7.09 -1.62
CA GLY A 90 12.36 -7.02 -0.16
C GLY A 90 13.62 -7.72 0.32
N GLY A 91 14.40 -7.03 1.15
CA GLY A 91 15.59 -7.59 1.78
C GLY A 91 15.26 -8.74 2.72
#